data_AF-A0AA38J999-F1
#
_entry.id   AF-A0AA38J999-F1
#
_cell.length_a   1.000
_cell.length_b   1.000
_cell.length_c   1.000
_cell.angle_alpha   90.00
_cell.angle_beta   90.00
_cell.angle_gamma   90.00
#
_symmetry.space_group_name_H-M   'P 1'
#
loop_
_entity.id
_entity.type
_entity.pdbx_description
1 polymer ?
#
loop_
_entity_poly.entity_id
_entity_poly.type
_entity_poly.pdbx_seq_one_letter_code
_entity_poly.pdbx_strand_id
1 'polypeptide(L)'
;MTIYYSLTFLLLATEMVTFTTLVIPFPFAVRKRVFTFLSESPIVAKIAYGIKISFIFVGILFFDALQRMFRITAESDMAKNNQQGMGVGDVRTETSFAARKFYAQRNVYLTGFTLFLSLVLTRTFAISLDLIHSQEEYAKLKKASPSSGSDVEKKAREYDSLKAKFDSQTKEYNQLADKYNKVTTGKADKKKD
;
A
#
# COMPACT_ATOMS: atom_id res chain seq x y z
N MET A 1 28.12 -25.04 4.45
CA MET A 1 27.84 -23.60 4.57
C MET A 1 27.84 -23.23 6.03
N THR A 2 28.42 -22.10 6.41
CA THR A 2 28.47 -21.66 7.80
C THR A 2 27.07 -21.46 8.37
N ILE A 3 26.85 -21.86 9.62
CA ILE A 3 25.52 -21.93 10.28
C ILE A 3 24.77 -20.61 10.19
N TYR A 4 25.46 -19.48 10.34
CA TYR A 4 24.88 -18.14 10.24
C TYR A 4 24.32 -17.81 8.84
N TYR A 5 24.93 -18.31 7.75
CA TYR A 5 24.36 -18.13 6.41
C TYR A 5 23.13 -19.01 6.15
N SER A 6 23.05 -20.17 6.81
CA SER A 6 21.84 -20.99 6.74
C SER A 6 20.67 -20.33 7.48
N LEU A 7 20.94 -19.70 8.63
CA LEU A 7 19.93 -18.96 9.39
C LEU A 7 19.42 -17.74 8.62
N THR A 8 20.31 -16.97 8.00
CA THR A 8 19.91 -15.82 7.16
C THR A 8 19.09 -16.26 5.94
N PHE A 9 19.42 -17.39 5.32
CA PHE A 9 18.60 -17.96 4.26
C PHE A 9 17.18 -18.34 4.74
N LEU A 10 17.06 -18.99 5.90
CA LEU A 10 15.75 -19.34 6.46
C LEU A 10 14.93 -18.10 6.82
N LEU A 11 15.60 -17.07 7.32
CA LEU A 11 14.98 -15.77 7.59
C LEU A 11 14.46 -15.17 6.27
N LEU A 12 15.30 -15.08 5.24
CA LEU A 12 14.90 -14.59 3.92
C LEU A 12 13.70 -15.36 3.33
N ALA A 13 13.70 -16.69 3.43
CA ALA A 13 12.59 -17.51 2.95
C ALA A 13 11.29 -17.20 3.69
N THR A 14 11.37 -17.03 5.02
CA THR A 14 10.21 -16.67 5.86
C THR A 14 9.69 -15.27 5.51
N GLU A 15 10.60 -14.32 5.30
CA GLU A 15 10.23 -12.96 4.91
C GLU A 15 9.61 -12.91 3.51
N MET A 16 10.11 -13.69 2.55
CA MET A 16 9.52 -13.81 1.21
C MET A 16 8.08 -14.34 1.24
N VAL A 17 7.83 -15.38 2.03
CA VAL A 17 6.48 -15.94 2.21
C VAL A 17 5.55 -14.91 2.87
N THR A 18 6.04 -14.24 3.91
CA THR A 18 5.28 -13.20 4.62
C THR A 18 4.97 -12.02 3.70
N PHE A 19 5.96 -11.53 2.95
CA PHE A 19 5.80 -10.43 2.00
C PHE A 19 4.80 -10.78 0.90
N THR A 20 4.91 -11.98 0.31
CA THR A 20 3.96 -12.46 -0.71
C THR A 20 2.55 -12.50 -0.13
N THR A 21 2.40 -13.01 1.10
CA THR A 21 1.11 -13.01 1.80
C THR A 21 0.57 -11.59 1.97
N LEU A 22 1.39 -10.62 2.41
CA LEU A 22 0.94 -9.24 2.63
C LEU A 22 0.56 -8.51 1.33
N VAL A 23 1.25 -8.80 0.21
CA VAL A 23 1.01 -8.16 -1.09
C VAL A 23 -0.24 -8.67 -1.79
N ILE A 24 -0.68 -9.90 -1.50
CA ILE A 24 -1.89 -10.45 -2.10
C ILE A 24 -3.08 -9.49 -1.85
N PRO A 25 -3.83 -9.12 -2.90
CA PRO A 25 -5.00 -8.27 -2.78
C PRO A 25 -6.14 -9.05 -2.12
N PHE A 26 -6.14 -9.13 -0.78
CA PHE A 26 -7.22 -9.74 -0.04
C PHE A 26 -8.47 -8.86 -0.04
N PRO A 27 -9.67 -9.45 -0.10
CA PRO A 27 -10.92 -8.72 0.08
C PRO A 27 -10.96 -8.08 1.48
N PHE A 28 -11.54 -6.88 1.58
CA PHE A 28 -11.48 -6.00 2.75
C PHE A 28 -11.80 -6.70 4.08
N ALA A 29 -12.81 -7.58 4.10
CA ALA A 29 -13.20 -8.32 5.29
C ALA A 29 -12.11 -9.29 5.80
N VAL A 30 -11.42 -9.97 4.89
CA VAL A 30 -10.33 -10.90 5.23
C VAL A 30 -9.09 -10.13 5.65
N ARG A 31 -8.74 -9.06 4.91
CA ARG A 31 -7.61 -8.18 5.24
C ARG A 31 -7.78 -7.61 6.65
N LYS A 32 -8.95 -7.07 6.98
CA LYS A 32 -9.25 -6.59 8.33
C LYS A 32 -9.02 -7.68 9.38
N ARG A 33 -9.64 -8.86 9.22
CA ARG A 33 -9.55 -9.93 10.23
C ARG A 33 -8.12 -10.41 10.46
N VAL A 34 -7.35 -10.57 9.39
CA VAL A 34 -5.95 -11.03 9.46
C VAL A 34 -5.06 -9.98 10.10
N PHE A 35 -5.17 -8.72 9.68
CA PHE A 35 -4.29 -7.65 10.17
C PHE A 35 -4.65 -7.18 11.58
N THR A 36 -5.94 -7.14 11.95
CA THR A 36 -6.37 -6.87 13.34
C THR A 36 -5.88 -7.99 14.26
N PHE A 37 -5.98 -9.26 13.84
CA PHE A 37 -5.41 -10.37 14.60
C PHE A 37 -3.88 -10.29 14.70
N LEU A 38 -3.20 -9.88 13.62
CA LEU A 38 -1.75 -9.64 13.64
C LEU A 38 -1.37 -8.46 14.56
N SER A 39 -2.15 -7.39 14.63
CA SER A 39 -1.82 -6.22 15.45
C SER A 39 -2.18 -6.39 16.92
N GLU A 40 -3.28 -7.08 17.24
CA GLU A 40 -3.75 -7.29 18.62
C GLU A 40 -3.08 -8.48 19.31
N SER A 41 -2.54 -9.44 18.54
CA SER A 41 -1.94 -10.63 19.14
C SER A 41 -0.60 -10.30 19.83
N PRO A 42 -0.46 -10.53 21.15
CA PRO A 42 0.78 -10.29 21.87
C PRO A 42 1.92 -11.20 21.40
N ILE A 43 1.59 -12.32 20.75
CA ILE A 43 2.57 -13.22 20.12
C ILE A 43 3.21 -12.53 18.92
N VAL A 44 2.42 -11.84 18.09
CA VAL A 44 2.93 -11.15 16.90
C VAL A 44 3.77 -9.94 17.29
N ALA A 45 3.43 -9.23 18.37
CA ALA A 45 4.27 -8.17 18.91
C ALA A 45 5.68 -8.67 19.31
N LYS A 46 5.76 -9.84 19.96
CA LYS A 46 7.05 -10.50 20.29
C LYS A 46 7.81 -10.93 19.04
N ILE A 47 7.13 -11.49 18.05
CA ILE A 47 7.73 -11.87 16.76
C ILE A 47 8.28 -10.64 16.03
N ALA A 48 7.51 -9.55 15.97
CA ALA A 48 7.96 -8.30 15.35
C ALA A 48 9.19 -7.72 16.05
N TYR A 49 9.26 -7.80 17.38
CA TYR A 49 10.45 -7.43 18.14
C TYR A 49 11.65 -8.34 17.81
N GLY A 50 11.43 -9.65 17.68
CA GLY A 50 12.43 -10.62 17.23
C GLY A 50 12.95 -10.34 15.82
N ILE A 51 12.08 -9.95 14.89
CA ILE A 51 12.45 -9.55 13.52
C ILE A 51 13.31 -8.28 13.56
N LYS A 52 12.97 -7.28 14.38
CA LYS A 52 13.79 -6.06 14.55
C LYS A 52 15.19 -6.35 15.10
N ILE A 53 15.30 -7.25 16.09
CA ILE A 53 16.61 -7.68 16.60
C ILE A 53 17.39 -8.41 15.51
N SER A 54 16.73 -9.34 14.81
CA SER A 54 17.34 -10.10 13.72
C SER A 54 17.85 -9.18 12.62
N PHE A 55 17.13 -8.11 12.29
CA PHE A 55 17.56 -7.10 11.32
C PHE A 55 18.93 -6.48 11.66
N ILE A 56 19.17 -6.14 12.92
CA ILE A 56 20.47 -5.59 13.37
C ILE A 56 21.58 -6.64 13.18
N PHE A 57 21.32 -7.89 13.55
CA PHE A 57 22.28 -8.99 13.38
C PHE A 57 22.61 -9.25 11.90
N VAL A 58 21.60 -9.30 11.03
CA VAL A 58 21.81 -9.43 9.58
C VAL A 58 22.56 -8.22 9.05
N GLY A 59 22.33 -7.02 9.61
CA GLY A 59 23.06 -5.80 9.30
C GLY A 59 24.56 -5.96 9.54
N ILE A 60 24.94 -6.44 10.73
CA ILE A 60 26.34 -6.71 11.07
C ILE A 60 26.94 -7.76 10.14
N LEU A 61 26.22 -8.86 9.88
CA LEU A 61 26.68 -9.92 8.96
C LEU A 61 26.82 -9.43 7.51
N PHE A 62 25.99 -8.47 7.09
CA PHE A 62 26.10 -7.84 5.77
C PHE A 62 27.36 -7.00 5.67
N PHE A 63 27.65 -6.16 6.68
CA PHE A 63 28.89 -5.40 6.70
C PHE A 63 30.14 -6.29 6.78
N ASP A 64 30.12 -7.36 7.59
CA ASP A 64 31.20 -8.37 7.61
C ASP A 64 31.38 -9.03 6.23
N ALA A 65 30.28 -9.45 5.60
CA ALA A 65 30.31 -10.07 4.28
C ALA A 65 30.84 -9.09 3.22
N LEU A 66 30.46 -7.81 3.26
CA LEU A 66 30.95 -6.77 2.36
C LEU A 66 32.44 -6.55 2.52
N GLN A 67 32.91 -6.36 3.76
CA GLN A 67 34.34 -6.18 4.05
C GLN A 67 35.16 -7.38 3.57
N ARG A 68 34.67 -8.60 3.85
CA ARG A 68 35.30 -9.84 3.38
C ARG A 68 35.31 -9.92 1.86
N MET A 69 34.21 -9.59 1.19
CA MET A 69 34.14 -9.60 -0.27
C MET A 69 35.08 -8.60 -0.90
N PHE A 70 35.17 -7.37 -0.36
CA PHE A 70 36.11 -6.37 -0.86
C PHE A 70 37.57 -6.79 -0.65
N ARG A 71 37.90 -7.35 0.52
CA ARG A 71 39.23 -7.92 0.78
C ARG A 71 39.59 -9.03 -0.20
N ILE A 72 38.71 -10.03 -0.39
CA ILE A 72 38.95 -11.15 -1.31
C ILE A 72 39.05 -10.67 -2.76
N THR A 73 38.27 -9.64 -3.14
CA THR A 73 38.34 -9.06 -4.48
C THR A 73 39.67 -8.33 -4.70
N ALA A 74 40.12 -7.54 -3.73
CA ALA A 74 41.42 -6.86 -3.79
C ALA A 74 42.59 -7.87 -3.82
N GLU A 75 42.55 -8.93 -3.00
CA GLU A 75 43.53 -10.02 -3.03
C GLU A 75 43.57 -10.72 -4.41
N SER A 76 42.40 -10.93 -5.03
CA SER A 76 42.31 -11.51 -6.38
C SER A 76 42.85 -10.59 -7.47
N ASP A 77 42.66 -9.27 -7.36
CA ASP A 77 43.13 -8.30 -8.36
C ASP A 77 44.64 -8.06 -8.24
N MET A 78 45.17 -8.04 -7.00
CA MET A 78 46.61 -7.98 -6.75
C MET A 78 47.34 -9.24 -7.24
N ALA A 79 46.76 -10.43 -7.05
CA ALA A 79 47.32 -11.67 -7.57
C ALA A 79 47.41 -11.66 -9.10
N LYS A 80 46.37 -11.19 -9.79
CA LYS A 80 46.36 -11.04 -11.26
C LYS A 80 47.41 -10.03 -11.77
N ASN A 81 47.61 -8.92 -11.05
CA ASN A 81 48.63 -7.93 -11.41
C ASN A 81 50.06 -8.42 -11.13
N ASN A 82 50.31 -9.14 -10.03
CA ASN A 82 51.64 -9.68 -9.72
C ASN A 82 52.05 -10.84 -10.65
N GLN A 83 51.08 -11.57 -11.19
CA GLN A 83 51.30 -12.71 -12.08
C GLN A 83 51.70 -12.30 -13.51
N GLN A 84 51.61 -11.00 -13.86
CA GLN A 84 52.22 -10.47 -15.10
C GLN A 84 53.76 -10.39 -15.04
N GLY A 85 54.38 -10.48 -13.86
CA GLY A 85 55.83 -10.33 -13.68
C GLY A 85 56.63 -11.63 -13.49
N MET A 86 56.00 -12.74 -13.10
CA MET A 86 56.67 -14.03 -12.88
C MET A 86 55.83 -15.16 -13.47
N GLY A 87 56.35 -15.78 -14.52
CA GLY A 87 55.69 -16.87 -15.24
C GLY A 87 55.32 -18.05 -14.34
N VAL A 88 54.18 -18.65 -14.66
CA VAL A 88 53.54 -19.80 -13.99
C VAL A 88 52.76 -19.43 -12.73
N GLY A 89 51.60 -18.79 -12.91
CA GLY A 89 50.54 -18.91 -11.90
C GLY A 89 49.90 -20.29 -11.97
N ASP A 90 50.03 -21.05 -10.89
CA ASP A 90 49.41 -22.35 -10.71
C ASP A 90 47.89 -22.23 -10.94
N VAL A 91 47.36 -22.90 -11.98
CA VAL A 91 45.92 -22.98 -12.33
C VAL A 91 45.08 -23.39 -11.12
N ARG A 92 45.67 -24.14 -10.18
CA ARG A 92 45.04 -24.55 -8.93
C ARG A 92 44.81 -23.38 -7.97
N THR A 93 45.72 -22.41 -7.96
CA THR A 93 45.61 -21.17 -7.18
C THR A 93 44.51 -20.28 -7.75
N GLU A 94 44.47 -20.08 -9.07
CA GLU A 94 43.41 -19.28 -9.72
C GLU A 94 42.01 -19.87 -9.51
N THR A 95 41.88 -21.19 -9.65
CA THR A 95 40.59 -21.89 -9.44
C THR A 95 40.12 -21.74 -7.98
N SER A 96 41.05 -21.75 -7.02
CA SER A 96 40.73 -21.56 -5.60
C SER A 96 40.30 -20.12 -5.25
N PHE A 97 40.89 -19.11 -5.90
CA PHE A 97 40.50 -17.70 -5.74
C PHE A 97 39.15 -17.40 -6.36
N ALA A 98 38.90 -17.92 -7.57
CA ALA A 98 37.60 -17.79 -8.23
C ALA A 98 36.48 -18.35 -7.35
N ALA A 99 36.65 -19.56 -6.79
CA ALA A 99 35.68 -20.17 -5.88
C ALA A 99 35.41 -19.29 -4.64
N ARG A 100 36.46 -18.77 -3.98
CA ARG A 100 36.32 -17.88 -2.81
C ARG A 100 35.56 -16.59 -3.13
N LYS A 101 35.78 -16.01 -4.31
CA LYS A 101 35.06 -14.82 -4.79
C LYS A 101 33.57 -15.09 -4.97
N PHE A 102 33.20 -16.20 -5.62
CA PHE A 102 31.78 -16.59 -5.77
C PHE A 102 31.09 -16.81 -4.43
N TYR A 103 31.76 -17.47 -3.48
CA TYR A 103 31.19 -17.66 -2.14
C TYR A 103 30.99 -16.33 -1.40
N ALA A 104 31.97 -15.42 -1.46
CA ALA A 104 31.85 -14.10 -0.82
C ALA A 104 30.74 -13.26 -1.46
N GLN A 105 30.65 -13.22 -2.79
CA GLN A 105 29.61 -12.50 -3.52
C GLN A 105 28.21 -13.02 -3.17
N ARG A 106 27.99 -14.34 -3.23
CA ARG A 106 26.69 -14.93 -2.89
C ARG A 106 26.29 -14.63 -1.46
N ASN A 107 27.23 -14.65 -0.52
CA ASN A 107 26.94 -14.37 0.88
C ASN A 107 26.58 -12.90 1.11
N VAL A 108 27.21 -11.95 0.39
CA VAL A 108 26.82 -10.53 0.38
C VAL A 108 25.43 -10.35 -0.20
N TYR A 109 25.12 -11.00 -1.32
CA TYR A 109 23.78 -10.91 -1.91
C TYR A 109 22.72 -11.50 -1.00
N LEU A 110 22.99 -12.65 -0.37
CA LEU A 110 22.08 -13.29 0.57
C LEU A 110 21.72 -12.35 1.74
N THR A 111 22.72 -11.80 2.43
CA THR A 111 22.51 -10.90 3.56
C THR A 111 21.92 -9.55 3.13
N GLY A 112 22.32 -9.04 1.96
CA GLY A 112 21.79 -7.79 1.39
C GLY A 112 20.33 -7.89 0.99
N PHE A 113 19.92 -8.95 0.31
CA PHE A 113 18.52 -9.19 -0.04
C PHE A 113 17.65 -9.38 1.19
N THR A 114 18.17 -10.06 2.22
CA THR A 114 17.47 -10.22 3.50
C THR A 114 17.17 -8.84 4.11
N LEU A 115 18.18 -7.97 4.25
CA LEU A 115 17.97 -6.62 4.79
C LEU A 115 17.00 -5.78 3.98
N PHE A 116 17.14 -5.82 2.65
CA PHE A 116 16.23 -5.09 1.76
C PHE A 116 14.79 -5.55 1.97
N LEU A 117 14.56 -6.86 2.02
CA LEU A 117 13.23 -7.42 2.15
C LEU A 117 12.65 -7.19 3.55
N SER A 118 13.46 -7.25 4.62
CA SER A 118 13.04 -6.85 5.98
C SER A 118 12.52 -5.42 6.03
N LEU A 119 13.20 -4.49 5.34
CA LEU A 119 12.83 -3.07 5.31
C LEU A 119 11.51 -2.87 4.55
N VAL A 120 11.42 -3.46 3.35
CA VAL A 120 10.20 -3.40 2.53
C VAL A 120 9.02 -4.00 3.29
N LEU A 121 9.19 -5.18 3.92
CA LEU A 121 8.14 -5.84 4.71
C LEU A 121 7.65 -4.94 5.84
N THR A 122 8.56 -4.33 6.60
CA THR A 122 8.21 -3.38 7.68
C THR A 122 7.38 -2.21 7.16
N ARG A 123 7.79 -1.62 6.02
CA ARG A 123 7.08 -0.50 5.42
C ARG A 123 5.72 -0.91 4.85
N THR A 124 5.64 -2.04 4.16
CA THR A 124 4.39 -2.58 3.60
C THR A 124 3.39 -2.94 4.70
N PHE A 125 3.86 -3.48 5.83
CA PHE A 125 3.00 -3.78 6.98
C PHE A 125 2.39 -2.50 7.58
N ALA A 126 3.20 -1.45 7.78
CA ALA A 126 2.71 -0.16 8.29
C ALA A 126 1.67 0.48 7.34
N ILE A 127 1.97 0.55 6.04
CA ILE A 127 1.04 1.08 5.02
C ILE A 127 -0.26 0.27 4.99
N SER A 128 -0.17 -1.06 5.14
CA SER A 128 -1.36 -1.92 5.14
C SER A 128 -2.27 -1.65 6.33
N LEU A 129 -1.71 -1.39 7.52
CA LEU A 129 -2.48 -0.99 8.71
C LEU A 129 -3.12 0.38 8.52
N ASP A 130 -2.36 1.37 8.03
CA ASP A 130 -2.89 2.72 7.76
C ASP A 130 -4.05 2.68 6.75
N LEU A 131 -3.93 1.84 5.71
CA LEU A 131 -4.99 1.64 4.72
C LEU A 131 -6.25 1.05 5.36
N ILE A 132 -6.12 0.08 6.26
CA ILE A 132 -7.26 -0.53 6.97
C ILE A 132 -7.94 0.51 7.86
N HIS A 133 -7.18 1.25 8.67
CA HIS A 133 -7.73 2.31 9.53
C HIS A 133 -8.46 3.38 8.72
N SER A 134 -7.85 3.85 7.63
CA SER A 134 -8.48 4.82 6.73
C SER A 134 -9.79 4.26 6.15
N GLN A 135 -9.79 3.02 5.66
CA GLN A 135 -11.00 2.38 5.15
C GLN A 135 -12.09 2.22 6.22
N GLU A 136 -11.73 1.96 7.47
CA GLU A 136 -12.68 1.91 8.58
C GLU A 136 -13.31 3.27 8.89
N GLU A 137 -12.51 4.34 8.91
CA GLU A 137 -13.00 5.70 9.09
C GLU A 137 -13.94 6.09 7.95
N TYR A 138 -13.56 5.84 6.69
CA TYR A 138 -14.43 6.04 5.54
C TYR A 138 -15.75 5.26 5.64
N ALA A 139 -15.71 3.99 6.07
CA ALA A 139 -16.91 3.19 6.25
C ALA A 139 -17.80 3.70 7.40
N LYS A 140 -17.21 4.19 8.50
CA LYS A 140 -17.92 4.81 9.62
C LYS A 140 -18.58 6.12 9.19
N LEU A 141 -17.84 7.00 8.49
CA LEU A 141 -18.38 8.26 7.97
C LEU A 141 -19.51 8.01 6.97
N LYS A 142 -19.37 7.05 6.05
CA LYS A 142 -20.44 6.69 5.09
C LYS A 142 -21.68 6.13 5.79
N LYS A 143 -21.53 5.36 6.87
CA LYS A 143 -22.67 4.85 7.65
C LYS A 143 -23.30 5.91 8.56
N ALA A 144 -22.50 6.82 9.12
CA ALA A 144 -22.96 7.94 9.94
C ALA A 144 -23.57 9.08 9.08
N SER A 145 -23.23 9.13 7.79
CA SER A 145 -23.86 9.98 6.78
C SER A 145 -24.69 9.14 5.80
N PRO A 146 -25.85 8.57 6.22
CA PRO A 146 -26.85 8.07 5.26
C PRO A 146 -27.45 9.22 4.41
N SER A 147 -27.15 10.47 4.77
CA SER A 147 -27.63 11.72 4.19
C SER A 147 -27.01 12.08 2.84
N SER A 148 -25.74 11.79 2.56
CA SER A 148 -25.11 12.36 1.35
C SER A 148 -25.61 11.74 0.02
N GLY A 149 -25.94 10.45 0.01
CA GLY A 149 -26.54 9.80 -1.17
C GLY A 149 -28.07 9.95 -1.20
N SER A 150 -28.74 9.78 -0.06
CA SER A 150 -30.20 9.79 0.00
C SER A 150 -30.82 11.19 0.07
N ASP A 151 -30.13 12.21 0.62
CA ASP A 151 -30.66 13.58 0.65
C ASP A 151 -30.51 14.29 -0.68
N VAL A 152 -29.50 13.95 -1.50
CA VAL A 152 -29.39 14.51 -2.85
C VAL A 152 -30.53 13.97 -3.71
N GLU A 153 -30.83 12.67 -3.62
CA GLU A 153 -31.92 12.06 -4.37
C GLU A 153 -33.31 12.46 -3.85
N LYS A 154 -33.47 12.64 -2.53
CA LYS A 154 -34.70 13.18 -1.94
C LYS A 154 -34.89 14.65 -2.28
N LYS A 155 -33.86 15.50 -2.19
CA LYS A 155 -33.94 16.90 -2.59
C LYS A 155 -34.22 17.07 -4.06
N ALA A 156 -33.68 16.21 -4.92
CA ALA A 156 -34.00 16.22 -6.36
C ALA A 156 -35.48 15.90 -6.60
N ARG A 157 -36.02 14.85 -5.97
CA ARG A 157 -37.45 14.49 -6.07
C ARG A 157 -38.36 15.58 -5.49
N GLU A 158 -37.97 16.19 -4.37
CA GLU A 158 -38.71 17.26 -3.73
C GLU A 158 -38.72 18.53 -4.60
N TYR A 159 -37.58 18.86 -5.24
CA TYR A 159 -37.47 19.98 -6.18
C TYR A 159 -38.36 19.78 -7.43
N ASP A 160 -38.37 18.58 -8.02
CA ASP A 160 -39.25 18.28 -9.16
C ASP A 160 -40.73 18.37 -8.78
N SER A 161 -41.11 17.87 -7.59
CA SER A 161 -42.48 17.97 -7.09
C SER A 161 -42.91 19.42 -6.82
N LEU A 162 -41.97 20.25 -6.33
CA LEU A 162 -42.22 21.66 -6.02
C LEU A 162 -42.36 22.48 -7.31
N LYS A 163 -41.56 22.18 -8.33
CA LYS A 163 -41.66 22.78 -9.66
C LYS A 163 -43.00 22.45 -10.34
N ALA A 164 -43.44 21.20 -10.26
CA ALA A 164 -44.75 20.80 -10.78
C ALA A 164 -45.91 21.53 -10.10
N LYS A 165 -45.84 21.71 -8.76
CA LYS A 165 -46.82 22.50 -8.01
C LYS A 165 -46.82 23.96 -8.44
N PHE A 166 -45.64 24.57 -8.62
CA PHE A 166 -45.51 25.96 -9.07
C PHE A 166 -46.11 26.18 -10.47
N ASP A 167 -45.86 25.25 -11.40
CA ASP A 167 -46.43 25.30 -12.75
C ASP A 167 -47.96 25.16 -12.74
N SER A 168 -48.50 24.27 -11.89
CA SER A 168 -49.95 24.15 -11.73
C SER A 168 -50.57 25.42 -11.15
N GLN A 169 -49.94 26.01 -10.14
CA GLN A 169 -50.43 27.21 -9.46
C GLN A 169 -50.35 28.43 -10.39
N THR A 170 -49.31 28.53 -11.22
CA THR A 170 -49.16 29.59 -12.23
C THR A 170 -50.26 29.48 -13.31
N LYS A 171 -50.60 28.26 -13.74
CA LYS A 171 -51.72 28.04 -14.68
C LYS A 171 -53.06 28.46 -14.08
N GLU A 172 -53.32 28.09 -12.82
CA GLU A 172 -54.53 28.50 -12.11
C GLU A 172 -54.60 30.02 -11.94
N TYR A 173 -53.48 30.65 -11.59
CA TYR A 173 -53.39 32.11 -11.45
C TYR A 173 -53.67 32.84 -12.77
N ASN A 174 -53.07 32.37 -13.88
CA ASN A 174 -53.32 32.94 -15.21
C ASN A 174 -54.79 32.76 -15.64
N GLN A 175 -55.38 31.59 -15.39
CA GLN A 175 -56.80 31.36 -15.68
C GLN A 175 -57.71 32.27 -14.84
N LEU A 176 -57.36 32.51 -13.58
CA LEU A 176 -58.11 33.40 -12.70
C LEU A 176 -57.97 34.86 -13.15
N ALA A 177 -56.77 35.28 -13.56
CA ALA A 177 -56.51 36.59 -14.13
C ALA A 177 -57.29 36.79 -15.44
N ASP A 178 -57.33 35.79 -16.33
CA ASP A 178 -58.13 35.84 -17.55
C ASP A 178 -59.63 35.92 -17.27
N LYS A 179 -60.13 35.17 -16.27
CA LYS A 179 -61.52 35.27 -15.83
C LYS A 179 -61.82 36.64 -15.24
N TYR A 180 -60.93 37.18 -14.41
CA TYR A 180 -61.08 38.52 -13.83
C TYR A 180 -61.10 39.59 -14.92
N ASN A 181 -60.16 39.54 -15.86
CA ASN A 181 -60.10 40.44 -17.02
C ASN A 181 -61.37 40.34 -17.88
N LYS A 182 -61.89 39.14 -18.15
CA LYS A 182 -63.16 38.98 -18.88
C LYS A 182 -64.34 39.63 -18.15
N VAL A 183 -64.41 39.49 -16.82
CA VAL A 183 -65.50 40.07 -16.02
C VAL A 183 -65.37 41.60 -15.88
N THR A 184 -64.15 42.14 -15.77
CA THR A 184 -63.93 43.59 -15.69
C THR A 184 -64.13 44.28 -17.04
N THR A 185 -63.68 43.68 -18.14
CA THR A 185 -63.90 44.23 -19.50
C THR A 185 -65.39 44.18 -19.87
N GLY A 186 -66.10 43.08 -19.56
CA GLY A 186 -67.54 42.96 -19.78
C GLY A 186 -68.41 43.88 -18.90
N LYS A 187 -67.87 44.42 -17.80
CA LYS A 187 -68.53 45.47 -17.01
C LYS A 187 -68.25 46.88 -17.54
N ALA A 188 -67.14 47.10 -18.23
CA ALA A 188 -66.82 48.39 -18.84
C ALA A 188 -67.70 48.66 -20.07
N ASP A 189 -68.03 47.64 -20.87
CA ASP A 189 -68.92 47.78 -22.02
C ASP A 189 -70.39 48.01 -21.62
N LYS A 190 -70.86 47.41 -20.51
CA LYS A 190 -72.24 47.61 -20.02
C LYS A 190 -72.52 48.93 -19.32
N LYS A 191 -71.51 49.79 -19.13
CA LYS A 191 -71.66 51.09 -18.45
C LYS A 191 -71.58 52.28 -19.41
N LYS A 192 -71.57 52.02 -20.73
CA LYS A 192 -71.42 53.02 -21.79
C LYS A 192 -72.66 53.22 -22.68
N ASP A 193 -73.77 52.55 -22.38
CA ASP A 193 -75.09 52.84 -22.95
C ASP A 193 -76.01 53.50 -21.90
#